data_AF-A0A960YTJ9-F1
#
_entry.id   AF-A0A960YTJ9-F1
#
_cell.length_a   1.000
_cell.length_b   1.000
_cell.length_c   1.000
_cell.angle_alpha   90.00
_cell.angle_beta   90.00
_cell.angle_gamma   90.00
#
_symmetry.space_group_name_H-M   'P 1'
#
loop_
_entity.id
_entity.type
_entity.pdbx_description
1 polymer ?
#
loop_
_entity_poly.entity_id
_entity_poly.type
_entity_poly.pdbx_seq_one_letter_code
_entity_poly.pdbx_strand_id
1 'polypeptide(L)'
;MLFRHAKWRYIYMIPVLAAPLLLCELPLCAQSQNCSPEICDGEDNDCNGQADYPGETTDADRDGSLQCNDCNDNDPAIYPGNAEICDGKDNDCRNGADYPGEKQDSDGDGHLACNDCNDNDPAIHPGNVEVCDGKDNDCRGGADYPGEMIDLDGDGHLACNDCNDQDPGVYPGNTEICDGKDNNCNGQIDEGIKRTCGVSKGECRPGTQICQMGQWGSCQGSVGPSAEVCDGKDNNCNGQIDENLQRACGQSRGECRRGKQSCQAGRWLQCKGAIAPRAEKCDGKDNDCDGRIDEEQKLCKEQTNKKPNITKPAKR
;
A
#
# COMPACT_ATOMS: atom_id res chain seq x y z
N MET A 1 91.26 -30.84 -57.71
CA MET A 1 91.61 -29.73 -58.61
C MET A 1 92.12 -28.58 -57.74
N LEU A 2 93.42 -28.35 -57.78
CA LEU A 2 94.07 -27.09 -58.20
C LEU A 2 93.96 -25.96 -57.13
N PHE A 3 94.99 -25.25 -56.67
CA PHE A 3 96.40 -25.13 -57.05
C PHE A 3 97.12 -24.33 -55.93
N ARG A 4 98.38 -24.70 -55.64
CA ARG A 4 99.57 -23.83 -55.45
C ARG A 4 99.52 -22.66 -54.45
N HIS A 5 100.35 -22.71 -53.40
CA HIS A 5 101.75 -22.22 -53.34
C HIS A 5 101.94 -20.72 -53.56
N ALA A 6 102.38 -20.01 -52.51
CA ALA A 6 103.48 -19.04 -52.49
C ALA A 6 103.61 -18.44 -51.08
N LYS A 7 104.75 -17.93 -50.58
CA LYS A 7 106.19 -18.23 -50.67
C LYS A 7 106.86 -17.10 -49.84
N TRP A 8 107.68 -17.46 -48.83
CA TRP A 8 108.87 -16.71 -48.31
C TRP A 8 108.57 -15.36 -47.59
N ARG A 9 109.29 -14.79 -46.61
CA ARG A 9 110.64 -14.90 -46.00
C ARG A 9 110.62 -13.84 -44.86
N TYR A 10 111.12 -14.01 -43.63
CA TYR A 10 112.49 -13.76 -43.13
C TYR A 10 112.33 -13.74 -41.58
N ILE A 11 112.82 -14.72 -40.82
CA ILE A 11 114.06 -14.69 -40.00
C ILE A 11 114.31 -13.34 -39.31
N TYR A 12 114.14 -13.26 -37.97
CA TYR A 12 115.20 -12.98 -36.98
C TYR A 12 114.68 -13.09 -35.52
N MET A 13 115.51 -13.68 -34.66
CA MET A 13 115.54 -13.63 -33.18
C MET A 13 114.49 -14.39 -32.33
N ILE A 14 114.92 -15.54 -31.81
CA ILE A 14 114.59 -16.14 -30.49
C ILE A 14 115.50 -15.45 -29.43
N PRO A 15 115.29 -15.46 -28.08
CA PRO A 15 114.23 -16.00 -27.19
C PRO A 15 113.58 -14.85 -26.36
N VAL A 16 112.69 -14.99 -25.37
CA VAL A 16 112.78 -15.67 -24.06
C VAL A 16 111.42 -15.49 -23.35
N LEU A 17 111.16 -16.38 -22.39
CA LEU A 17 110.26 -16.27 -21.23
C LEU A 17 108.83 -16.80 -21.41
N ALA A 18 108.70 -18.07 -21.03
CA ALA A 18 107.49 -18.64 -20.46
C ALA A 18 107.15 -17.93 -19.14
N ALA A 19 105.89 -17.53 -19.00
CA ALA A 19 105.22 -17.30 -17.73
C ALA A 19 103.77 -17.83 -17.88
N PRO A 20 103.30 -18.74 -17.03
CA PRO A 20 101.93 -19.22 -17.08
C PRO A 20 101.06 -18.25 -16.29
N LEU A 21 100.27 -17.42 -16.98
CA LEU A 21 99.21 -16.66 -16.36
C LEU A 21 97.87 -17.25 -16.80
N LEU A 22 97.32 -18.00 -15.84
CA LEU A 22 95.92 -18.12 -15.51
C LEU A 22 95.09 -16.97 -16.13
N LEU A 23 94.32 -17.27 -17.17
CA LEU A 23 93.21 -16.44 -17.58
C LEU A 23 91.97 -17.30 -17.48
N CYS A 24 91.21 -17.02 -16.41
CA CYS A 24 89.79 -17.29 -16.31
C CYS A 24 89.14 -16.90 -17.64
N GLU A 25 88.56 -17.87 -18.33
CA GLU A 25 87.54 -17.59 -19.33
C GLU A 25 86.33 -17.05 -18.57
N LEU A 26 86.23 -15.72 -18.46
CA LEU A 26 85.02 -15.05 -18.01
C LEU A 26 84.04 -14.96 -19.18
N PRO A 27 82.77 -15.36 -18.99
CA PRO A 27 81.75 -15.26 -20.01
C PRO A 27 81.19 -13.84 -20.09
N LEU A 28 80.86 -13.43 -21.32
CA LEU A 28 79.74 -12.54 -21.65
C LEU A 28 79.69 -11.11 -21.08
N CYS A 29 80.81 -10.38 -21.00
CA CYS A 29 80.75 -8.90 -20.98
C CYS A 29 81.93 -8.29 -21.74
N ALA A 30 82.28 -8.87 -22.89
CA ALA A 30 83.51 -8.51 -23.60
C ALA A 30 83.40 -7.29 -24.55
N GLN A 31 82.26 -6.57 -24.63
CA GLN A 31 82.12 -5.47 -25.61
C GLN A 31 81.29 -4.25 -25.18
N SER A 32 80.88 -4.09 -23.93
CA SER A 32 80.15 -2.89 -23.49
C SER A 32 80.82 -2.26 -22.27
N GLN A 33 81.23 -1.00 -22.39
CA GLN A 33 81.82 -0.19 -21.31
C GLN A 33 80.76 0.40 -20.35
N ASN A 34 79.60 -0.24 -20.21
CA ASN A 34 78.52 0.23 -19.35
C ASN A 34 78.17 -0.86 -18.33
N CYS A 35 79.00 -1.00 -17.29
CA CYS A 35 78.54 -1.56 -16.02
C CYS A 35 77.60 -0.51 -15.41
N SER A 36 76.30 -0.78 -15.40
CA SER A 36 75.31 0.05 -14.71
C SER A 36 75.05 -0.56 -13.33
N PRO A 37 74.56 0.20 -12.35
CA PRO A 37 74.07 -0.42 -11.12
C PRO A 37 73.04 -1.50 -11.43
N GLU A 38 73.04 -2.57 -10.63
CA GLU A 38 72.01 -3.61 -10.73
C GLU A 38 70.60 -3.00 -10.69
N ILE A 39 69.73 -3.53 -11.55
CA ILE A 39 68.31 -3.20 -11.62
C ILE A 39 67.54 -4.51 -11.67
N CYS A 40 66.29 -4.51 -11.23
CA CYS A 40 65.48 -5.73 -11.20
C CYS A 40 65.02 -6.16 -12.61
N ASP A 41 65.90 -6.82 -13.36
CA ASP A 41 65.60 -7.42 -14.67
C ASP A 41 66.07 -8.88 -14.79
N GLY A 42 66.69 -9.42 -13.74
CA GLY A 42 67.17 -10.81 -13.70
C GLY A 42 68.49 -11.01 -14.46
N GLU A 43 69.14 -9.92 -14.89
CA GLU A 43 70.41 -9.92 -15.62
C GLU A 43 71.53 -9.32 -14.75
N ASP A 44 72.78 -9.68 -15.03
CA ASP A 44 73.98 -9.17 -14.32
C ASP A 44 74.45 -7.87 -14.99
N ASN A 45 74.00 -6.74 -14.46
CA ASN A 45 74.09 -5.43 -15.14
C ASN A 45 75.38 -4.67 -14.84
N ASP A 46 76.07 -5.03 -13.77
CA ASP A 46 77.41 -4.56 -13.43
C ASP A 46 78.52 -5.53 -13.87
N CYS A 47 78.15 -6.72 -14.36
CA CYS A 47 79.03 -7.78 -14.86
C CYS A 47 79.99 -8.34 -13.78
N ASN A 48 79.61 -8.33 -12.50
CA ASN A 48 80.40 -8.90 -11.41
C ASN A 48 80.26 -10.43 -11.28
N GLY A 49 79.40 -11.04 -12.09
CA GLY A 49 79.12 -12.47 -12.13
C GLY A 49 77.95 -12.90 -11.24
N GLN A 50 77.19 -11.94 -10.71
CA GLN A 50 76.03 -12.18 -9.85
C GLN A 50 74.93 -11.16 -10.21
N ALA A 51 73.73 -11.65 -10.52
CA ALA A 51 72.52 -10.83 -10.40
C ALA A 51 72.23 -10.69 -8.89
N ASP A 52 72.79 -9.65 -8.26
CA ASP A 52 72.75 -9.43 -6.81
C ASP A 52 71.88 -8.23 -6.39
N TYR A 53 70.96 -7.79 -7.26
CA TYR A 53 69.91 -6.88 -6.84
C TYR A 53 69.06 -7.55 -5.73
N PRO A 54 68.76 -6.86 -4.62
CA PRO A 54 67.96 -7.43 -3.54
C PRO A 54 66.60 -7.93 -4.04
N GLY A 55 66.32 -9.24 -3.90
CA GLY A 55 65.05 -9.85 -4.33
C GLY A 55 65.03 -10.41 -5.76
N GLU A 56 66.16 -10.42 -6.47
CA GLU A 56 66.23 -10.78 -7.90
C GLU A 56 66.43 -12.27 -8.21
N THR A 57 66.75 -13.07 -7.20
CA THR A 57 66.93 -14.52 -7.35
C THR A 57 65.86 -15.34 -6.64
N THR A 58 64.89 -14.66 -6.03
CA THR A 58 63.84 -15.30 -5.23
C THR A 58 62.48 -14.86 -5.71
N ASP A 59 61.65 -15.86 -5.98
CA ASP A 59 60.21 -15.75 -6.19
C ASP A 59 59.57 -16.31 -4.90
N ALA A 60 58.93 -15.44 -4.13
CA ALA A 60 58.53 -15.72 -2.75
C ALA A 60 57.29 -16.62 -2.66
N ASP A 61 56.30 -16.34 -3.49
CA ASP A 61 54.97 -16.93 -3.48
C ASP A 61 54.67 -17.78 -4.72
N ARG A 62 55.61 -17.81 -5.68
CA ARG A 62 55.70 -18.74 -6.81
C ARG A 62 54.74 -18.44 -7.95
N ASP A 63 54.47 -17.17 -8.22
CA ASP A 63 53.70 -16.74 -9.39
C ASP A 63 54.56 -16.47 -10.64
N GLY A 64 55.90 -16.52 -10.50
CA GLY A 64 56.85 -16.28 -11.57
C GLY A 64 57.36 -14.84 -11.66
N SER A 65 56.92 -13.95 -10.76
CA SER A 65 57.51 -12.64 -10.53
C SER A 65 58.67 -12.72 -9.54
N LEU A 66 59.68 -11.87 -9.72
CA LEU A 66 60.78 -11.74 -8.77
C LEU A 66 60.36 -10.78 -7.67
N GLN A 67 60.76 -11.03 -6.41
CA GLN A 67 60.46 -10.17 -5.25
C GLN A 67 60.80 -8.69 -5.49
N CYS A 68 61.82 -8.42 -6.32
CA CYS A 68 62.22 -7.05 -6.61
C CYS A 68 61.28 -6.28 -7.56
N ASN A 69 60.39 -6.97 -8.30
CA ASN A 69 59.38 -6.40 -9.19
C ASN A 69 57.94 -6.71 -8.73
N ASP A 70 57.77 -7.64 -7.81
CA ASP A 70 56.48 -8.00 -7.22
C ASP A 70 56.05 -6.95 -6.17
N CYS A 71 54.80 -6.51 -6.24
CA CYS A 71 54.23 -5.59 -5.26
C CYS A 71 53.66 -6.29 -4.02
N ASN A 72 53.55 -7.63 -4.01
CA ASN A 72 53.22 -8.42 -2.83
C ASN A 72 53.82 -9.84 -2.85
N ASP A 73 55.03 -9.97 -2.30
CA ASP A 73 55.79 -11.22 -2.11
C ASP A 73 55.09 -12.38 -1.34
N ASN A 74 53.82 -12.25 -0.95
CA ASN A 74 53.10 -13.30 -0.22
C ASN A 74 51.76 -13.68 -0.87
N ASP A 75 51.39 -13.09 -2.00
CA ASP A 75 50.10 -13.29 -2.65
C ASP A 75 50.27 -13.52 -4.16
N PRO A 76 50.26 -14.79 -4.63
CA PRO A 76 50.56 -15.13 -6.02
C PRO A 76 49.47 -14.68 -7.03
N ALA A 77 48.45 -13.97 -6.54
CA ALA A 77 47.45 -13.28 -7.36
C ALA A 77 47.79 -11.80 -7.60
N ILE A 78 48.94 -11.33 -7.12
CA ILE A 78 49.40 -9.95 -7.24
C ILE A 78 50.78 -9.97 -7.86
N TYR A 79 50.88 -9.65 -9.16
CA TYR A 79 52.16 -9.59 -9.87
C TYR A 79 52.10 -8.67 -11.08
N PRO A 80 53.25 -8.14 -11.55
CA PRO A 80 53.31 -7.26 -12.71
C PRO A 80 52.59 -7.81 -13.95
N GLY A 81 51.57 -7.06 -14.41
CA GLY A 81 50.82 -7.39 -15.61
C GLY A 81 49.78 -8.49 -15.46
N ASN A 82 49.42 -8.87 -14.23
CA ASN A 82 48.22 -9.68 -13.99
C ASN A 82 46.93 -8.96 -14.45
N ALA A 83 45.80 -9.66 -14.45
CA ALA A 83 44.51 -9.03 -14.63
C ALA A 83 44.01 -8.44 -13.30
N GLU A 84 43.67 -7.16 -13.31
CA GLU A 84 42.92 -6.52 -12.24
C GLU A 84 41.57 -7.20 -12.02
N ILE A 85 41.20 -7.39 -10.75
CA ILE A 85 39.89 -7.88 -10.34
C ILE A 85 39.31 -6.98 -9.26
N CYS A 86 37.99 -7.01 -9.10
CA CYS A 86 37.31 -6.24 -8.06
C CYS A 86 37.48 -6.90 -6.67
N ASP A 87 38.66 -6.76 -6.06
CA ASP A 87 38.95 -7.21 -4.70
C ASP A 87 39.59 -6.13 -3.81
N GLY A 88 39.75 -4.92 -4.35
CA GLY A 88 40.34 -3.77 -3.66
C GLY A 88 41.87 -3.83 -3.55
N LYS A 89 42.54 -4.74 -4.27
CA LYS A 89 43.99 -4.86 -4.32
C LYS A 89 44.51 -4.44 -5.70
N ASP A 90 45.79 -4.05 -5.73
CA ASP A 90 46.56 -3.85 -6.97
C ASP A 90 47.03 -5.23 -7.44
N ASN A 91 46.35 -5.86 -8.39
CA ASN A 91 46.69 -7.21 -8.83
C ASN A 91 47.82 -7.20 -9.86
N ASP A 92 47.98 -6.12 -10.62
CA ASP A 92 48.89 -6.02 -11.75
C ASP A 92 50.12 -5.14 -11.50
N CYS A 93 50.24 -4.63 -10.28
CA CYS A 93 51.29 -3.74 -9.79
C CYS A 93 51.39 -2.41 -10.56
N ARG A 94 50.29 -1.93 -11.15
CA ARG A 94 50.24 -0.65 -11.88
C ARG A 94 49.16 0.25 -11.31
N ASN A 95 49.62 1.41 -10.82
CA ASN A 95 48.76 2.51 -10.38
C ASN A 95 47.86 2.22 -9.16
N GLY A 96 48.26 1.27 -8.31
CA GLY A 96 47.41 0.78 -7.22
C GLY A 96 46.32 -0.13 -7.78
N ALA A 97 45.37 -0.54 -6.93
CA ALA A 97 44.13 -1.14 -7.44
C ALA A 97 43.59 -0.22 -8.54
N ASP A 98 43.45 -0.66 -9.79
CA ASP A 98 42.96 0.20 -10.88
C ASP A 98 41.81 -0.41 -11.74
N TYR A 99 41.21 -1.50 -11.26
CA TYR A 99 39.92 -2.03 -11.72
C TYR A 99 38.79 -0.97 -11.70
N PRO A 100 38.03 -0.82 -12.80
CA PRO A 100 36.93 0.13 -12.88
C PRO A 100 35.91 -0.04 -11.75
N GLY A 101 35.82 0.94 -10.84
CA GLY A 101 34.85 0.97 -9.73
C GLY A 101 35.39 0.51 -8.36
N GLU A 102 36.67 0.15 -8.23
CA GLU A 102 37.18 -0.43 -6.96
C GLU A 102 37.55 0.60 -5.87
N LYS A 103 37.68 1.88 -6.23
CA LYS A 103 38.08 2.96 -5.31
C LYS A 103 36.88 3.71 -4.76
N GLN A 104 35.68 3.32 -5.17
CA GLN A 104 34.47 4.06 -4.92
C GLN A 104 33.43 3.14 -4.28
N ASP A 105 33.17 3.40 -3.01
CA ASP A 105 31.92 3.04 -2.35
C ASP A 105 31.00 4.25 -2.59
N SER A 106 30.11 4.11 -3.57
CA SER A 106 29.35 5.24 -4.13
C SER A 106 28.19 5.68 -3.25
N ASP A 107 27.63 4.76 -2.46
CA ASP A 107 26.45 4.98 -1.65
C ASP A 107 26.70 4.79 -0.14
N GLY A 108 27.86 4.24 0.25
CA GLY A 108 28.37 4.20 1.61
C GLY A 108 28.03 2.93 2.37
N ASP A 109 27.76 1.82 1.68
CA ASP A 109 27.36 0.54 2.27
C ASP A 109 28.55 -0.37 2.65
N GLY A 110 29.76 0.01 2.24
CA GLY A 110 31.00 -0.73 2.46
C GLY A 110 31.32 -1.78 1.39
N HIS A 111 30.55 -1.84 0.31
CA HIS A 111 30.83 -2.62 -0.89
C HIS A 111 31.42 -1.72 -1.98
N LEU A 112 32.29 -2.31 -2.82
CA LEU A 112 32.90 -1.59 -3.93
C LEU A 112 31.91 -1.53 -5.08
N ALA A 113 31.81 -0.38 -5.76
CA ALA A 113 30.93 -0.19 -6.93
C ALA A 113 31.13 -1.25 -8.03
N CYS A 114 32.32 -1.85 -8.13
CA CYS A 114 32.57 -2.93 -9.08
C CYS A 114 31.95 -4.29 -8.73
N ASN A 115 31.55 -4.50 -7.47
CA ASN A 115 30.86 -5.70 -6.97
C ASN A 115 29.46 -5.40 -6.43
N ASP A 116 29.04 -4.15 -6.43
CA ASP A 116 27.71 -3.72 -6.03
C ASP A 116 26.78 -3.70 -7.26
N CYS A 117 25.58 -4.25 -7.11
CA CYS A 117 24.60 -4.25 -8.19
C CYS A 117 23.78 -2.94 -8.26
N ASN A 118 23.88 -2.05 -7.27
CA ASN A 118 23.36 -0.69 -7.35
C ASN A 118 24.14 0.33 -6.50
N ASP A 119 25.15 0.94 -7.13
CA ASP A 119 25.99 2.04 -6.63
C ASP A 119 25.29 3.29 -6.05
N ASN A 120 23.96 3.36 -6.03
CA ASN A 120 23.20 4.51 -5.51
C ASN A 120 22.23 4.14 -4.39
N ASP A 121 22.19 2.87 -3.94
CA ASP A 121 21.22 2.39 -2.96
C ASP A 121 21.88 1.45 -1.94
N PRO A 122 22.23 1.94 -0.73
CA PRO A 122 22.95 1.16 0.28
C PRO A 122 22.20 -0.06 0.83
N ALA A 123 20.95 -0.26 0.40
CA ALA A 123 20.14 -1.43 0.72
C ALA A 123 20.23 -2.53 -0.34
N ILE A 124 21.06 -2.36 -1.37
CA ILE A 124 21.24 -3.31 -2.45
C ILE A 124 22.73 -3.58 -2.56
N HIS A 125 23.18 -4.73 -2.08
CA HIS A 125 24.60 -5.08 -2.07
C HIS A 125 24.81 -6.58 -1.83
N PRO A 126 25.99 -7.13 -2.23
CA PRO A 126 26.25 -8.56 -2.11
C PRO A 126 26.01 -9.14 -0.71
N GLY A 127 25.09 -10.09 -0.64
CA GLY A 127 24.78 -10.82 0.60
C GLY A 127 23.93 -10.06 1.61
N ASN A 128 23.26 -8.97 1.21
CA ASN A 128 22.20 -8.37 2.01
C ASN A 128 21.02 -9.34 2.22
N VAL A 129 20.05 -8.95 3.05
CA VAL A 129 18.79 -9.69 3.19
C VAL A 129 17.79 -9.17 2.17
N GLU A 130 17.27 -10.09 1.37
CA GLU A 130 16.13 -9.87 0.49
C GLU A 130 14.90 -9.36 1.24
N VAL A 131 14.26 -8.33 0.69
CA VAL A 131 13.00 -7.78 1.18
C VAL A 131 12.00 -7.73 0.03
N CYS A 132 10.70 -7.79 0.33
CA CYS A 132 9.66 -7.70 -0.70
C CYS A 132 9.55 -6.25 -1.22
N ASP A 133 10.42 -5.84 -2.13
CA ASP A 133 10.39 -4.52 -2.79
C ASP A 133 10.59 -4.60 -4.32
N GLY A 134 10.74 -5.82 -4.85
CA GLY A 134 10.93 -6.10 -6.26
C GLY A 134 12.32 -5.78 -6.79
N LYS A 135 13.29 -5.58 -5.90
CA LYS A 135 14.71 -5.39 -6.24
C LYS A 135 15.52 -6.62 -5.82
N ASP A 136 16.70 -6.77 -6.42
CA ASP A 136 17.71 -7.75 -6.02
C ASP A 136 18.52 -7.11 -4.89
N ASN A 137 18.19 -7.36 -3.63
CA ASN A 137 18.88 -6.71 -2.52
C ASN A 137 20.25 -7.32 -2.25
N ASP A 138 20.47 -8.58 -2.60
CA ASP A 138 21.66 -9.37 -2.25
C ASP A 138 22.59 -9.69 -3.42
N CYS A 139 22.25 -9.20 -4.61
CA CYS A 139 22.97 -9.31 -5.87
C CYS A 139 23.20 -10.76 -6.35
N ARG A 140 22.31 -11.72 -6.03
CA ARG A 140 22.46 -13.13 -6.42
C ARG A 140 21.76 -13.52 -7.72
N GLY A 141 21.18 -12.57 -8.46
CA GLY A 141 20.69 -12.82 -9.81
C GLY A 141 19.22 -12.48 -10.04
N GLY A 142 18.76 -11.40 -9.41
CA GLY A 142 17.42 -10.86 -9.48
C GLY A 142 16.73 -10.87 -8.11
N ALA A 143 15.60 -10.16 -8.05
CA ALA A 143 14.67 -10.21 -6.92
C ALA A 143 14.23 -11.68 -6.70
N ASP A 144 14.76 -12.32 -5.65
CA ASP A 144 14.58 -13.75 -5.38
C ASP A 144 13.92 -14.04 -4.02
N TYR A 145 13.37 -13.00 -3.37
CA TYR A 145 12.51 -13.18 -2.21
C TYR A 145 11.27 -14.03 -2.58
N PRO A 146 10.85 -14.99 -1.72
CA PRO A 146 9.69 -15.81 -2.01
C PRO A 146 8.41 -14.99 -2.25
N GLY A 147 7.86 -15.08 -3.46
CA GLY A 147 6.64 -14.35 -3.86
C GLY A 147 6.91 -13.00 -4.53
N GLU A 148 8.17 -12.63 -4.75
CA GLU A 148 8.50 -11.50 -5.62
C GLU A 148 8.28 -11.81 -7.09
N MET A 149 8.01 -10.75 -7.87
CA MET A 149 7.72 -10.79 -9.32
C MET A 149 6.44 -11.52 -9.70
N ILE A 150 5.64 -11.97 -8.73
CA ILE A 150 4.35 -12.63 -8.94
C ILE A 150 3.26 -11.72 -8.37
N ASP A 151 2.50 -11.12 -9.28
CA ASP A 151 1.18 -10.55 -9.02
C ASP A 151 0.16 -11.63 -9.41
N LEU A 152 -0.33 -12.38 -8.41
CA LEU A 152 -1.09 -13.61 -8.64
C LEU A 152 -2.54 -13.34 -9.04
N ASP A 153 -3.11 -12.22 -8.60
CA ASP A 153 -4.50 -11.86 -8.86
C ASP A 153 -4.66 -10.64 -9.80
N GLY A 154 -3.58 -9.90 -10.07
CA GLY A 154 -3.51 -8.86 -11.08
C GLY A 154 -3.87 -7.46 -10.58
N ASP A 155 -3.73 -7.18 -9.29
CA ASP A 155 -4.02 -5.86 -8.71
C ASP A 155 -2.83 -4.89 -8.70
N GLY A 156 -1.64 -5.37 -9.08
CA GLY A 156 -0.39 -4.59 -9.12
C GLY A 156 0.41 -4.61 -7.82
N HIS A 157 0.01 -5.40 -6.83
CA HIS A 157 0.78 -5.67 -5.62
C HIS A 157 1.49 -7.02 -5.72
N LEU A 158 2.71 -7.09 -5.18
CA LEU A 158 3.47 -8.34 -5.15
C LEU A 158 2.86 -9.27 -4.10
N ALA A 159 2.77 -10.57 -4.41
CA ALA A 159 2.22 -11.57 -3.50
C ALA A 159 2.87 -11.59 -2.10
N CYS A 160 4.14 -11.18 -1.99
CA CYS A 160 4.82 -11.09 -0.70
C CYS A 160 4.42 -9.87 0.17
N ASN A 161 3.80 -8.84 -0.41
CA ASN A 161 3.27 -7.65 0.29
C ASN A 161 1.75 -7.57 0.25
N ASP A 162 1.08 -8.53 -0.37
CA ASP A 162 -0.36 -8.62 -0.43
C ASP A 162 -0.89 -9.52 0.69
N CYS A 163 -1.86 -9.03 1.47
CA CYS A 163 -2.46 -9.83 2.53
C CYS A 163 -3.42 -10.93 2.00
N ASN A 164 -3.81 -10.89 0.72
CA ASN A 164 -4.55 -11.94 0.05
C ASN A 164 -4.29 -11.97 -1.47
N ASP A 165 -3.22 -12.67 -1.85
CA ASP A 165 -2.72 -12.87 -3.23
C ASP A 165 -3.68 -13.58 -4.22
N GLN A 166 -4.94 -13.77 -3.87
CA GLN A 166 -5.96 -14.41 -4.70
C GLN A 166 -7.19 -13.53 -4.92
N ASP A 167 -7.20 -12.32 -4.38
CA ASP A 167 -8.34 -11.41 -4.41
C ASP A 167 -7.90 -9.98 -4.76
N PRO A 168 -8.09 -9.54 -6.03
CA PRO A 168 -7.64 -8.22 -6.48
C PRO A 168 -8.33 -7.04 -5.80
N GLY A 169 -9.29 -7.31 -4.90
CA GLY A 169 -9.96 -6.33 -4.06
C GLY A 169 -9.36 -6.24 -2.64
N VAL A 170 -8.25 -6.90 -2.35
CA VAL A 170 -7.63 -6.95 -1.02
C VAL A 170 -6.13 -6.70 -1.18
N TYR A 171 -5.67 -5.48 -0.91
CA TYR A 171 -4.27 -5.09 -1.06
C TYR A 171 -3.89 -3.87 -0.21
N PRO A 172 -2.59 -3.67 0.09
CA PRO A 172 -2.15 -2.56 0.93
C PRO A 172 -2.65 -1.19 0.45
N GLY A 173 -3.40 -0.51 1.31
CA GLY A 173 -3.91 0.84 1.05
C GLY A 173 -5.15 0.91 0.16
N ASN A 174 -5.82 -0.20 -0.13
CA ASN A 174 -7.12 -0.17 -0.80
C ASN A 174 -8.19 0.60 -0.01
N THR A 175 -9.34 0.87 -0.62
CA THR A 175 -10.51 1.40 0.07
C THR A 175 -11.33 0.28 0.69
N GLU A 176 -11.55 0.36 2.00
CA GLU A 176 -12.43 -0.55 2.73
C GLU A 176 -13.87 -0.55 2.19
N ILE A 177 -14.43 -1.75 2.03
CA ILE A 177 -15.83 -1.98 1.71
C ILE A 177 -16.47 -2.89 2.76
N CYS A 178 -17.78 -2.76 2.95
CA CYS A 178 -18.49 -3.50 4.00
C CYS A 178 -18.74 -4.95 3.58
N ASP A 179 -17.69 -5.77 3.56
CA ASP A 179 -17.72 -7.17 3.13
C ASP A 179 -17.11 -8.14 4.15
N GLY A 180 -16.57 -7.64 5.26
CA GLY A 180 -15.98 -8.44 6.33
C GLY A 180 -14.53 -8.86 6.07
N LYS A 181 -13.87 -8.26 5.08
CA LYS A 181 -12.44 -8.39 4.82
C LYS A 181 -11.71 -7.12 5.29
N ASP A 182 -10.40 -7.26 5.45
CA ASP A 182 -9.47 -6.14 5.57
C ASP A 182 -8.99 -5.85 4.15
N ASN A 183 -9.70 -4.99 3.42
CA ASN A 183 -9.41 -4.75 2.01
C ASN A 183 -8.09 -4.01 1.83
N ASN A 184 -7.64 -3.27 2.84
CA ASN A 184 -6.49 -2.39 2.76
C ASN A 184 -5.24 -2.89 3.49
N CYS A 185 -5.30 -4.11 4.03
CA CYS A 185 -4.23 -4.82 4.74
C CYS A 185 -3.65 -4.05 5.94
N ASN A 186 -4.45 -3.23 6.65
CA ASN A 186 -3.96 -2.46 7.80
C ASN A 186 -4.17 -3.15 9.16
N GLY A 187 -4.73 -4.37 9.15
CA GLY A 187 -5.03 -5.17 10.34
C GLY A 187 -6.37 -4.83 11.01
N GLN A 188 -7.19 -3.98 10.40
CA GLN A 188 -8.55 -3.65 10.84
C GLN A 188 -9.54 -4.09 9.75
N ILE A 189 -10.72 -4.52 10.18
CA ILE A 189 -11.76 -5.03 9.29
C ILE A 189 -12.91 -4.01 9.25
N ASP A 190 -13.28 -3.57 8.05
CA ASP A 190 -14.35 -2.62 7.76
C ASP A 190 -14.27 -1.29 8.54
N GLU A 191 -13.08 -0.76 8.79
CA GLU A 191 -12.92 0.47 9.58
C GLU A 191 -13.40 1.73 8.86
N GLY A 192 -13.98 2.66 9.63
CA GLY A 192 -14.40 3.95 9.09
C GLY A 192 -15.59 3.92 8.14
N ILE A 193 -16.10 2.76 7.74
CA ILE A 193 -17.20 2.64 6.78
C ILE A 193 -18.55 3.02 7.41
N LYS A 194 -19.20 4.03 6.82
CA LYS A 194 -20.50 4.53 7.27
C LYS A 194 -21.44 4.75 6.10
N ARG A 195 -22.74 4.55 6.33
CA ARG A 195 -23.78 4.91 5.36
C ARG A 195 -25.00 5.54 6.02
N THR A 196 -25.76 6.30 5.25
CA THR A 196 -27.06 6.84 5.66
C THR A 196 -28.10 5.73 5.67
N CYS A 197 -29.03 5.80 6.61
CA CYS A 197 -30.14 4.86 6.76
C CYS A 197 -31.42 5.59 7.17
N GLY A 198 -32.58 4.95 6.98
CA GLY A 198 -33.88 5.55 7.29
C GLY A 198 -34.43 6.47 6.20
N VAL A 199 -35.50 7.18 6.52
CA VAL A 199 -36.25 8.05 5.58
C VAL A 199 -36.09 9.51 6.01
N SER A 200 -35.97 10.42 5.04
CA SER A 200 -35.88 11.87 5.26
C SER A 200 -37.15 12.59 4.77
N LYS A 201 -38.31 12.15 5.26
CA LYS A 201 -39.62 12.64 4.79
C LYS A 201 -40.54 12.85 5.99
N GLY A 202 -41.33 13.93 5.95
CA GLY A 202 -42.20 14.27 7.07
C GLY A 202 -41.41 14.51 8.35
N GLU A 203 -41.83 13.87 9.44
CA GLU A 203 -41.16 13.93 10.74
C GLU A 203 -40.02 12.91 10.88
N CYS A 204 -39.82 12.02 9.89
CA CYS A 204 -38.71 11.09 9.92
C CYS A 204 -37.38 11.81 9.70
N ARG A 205 -36.39 11.34 10.46
CA ARG A 205 -35.00 11.78 10.33
C ARG A 205 -34.14 10.57 9.98
N PRO A 206 -33.29 10.64 8.93
CA PRO A 206 -32.35 9.58 8.65
C PRO A 206 -31.29 9.50 9.76
N GLY A 207 -30.70 8.33 9.90
CA GLY A 207 -29.60 8.05 10.80
C GLY A 207 -28.35 7.62 10.05
N THR A 208 -27.39 7.08 10.80
CA THR A 208 -26.16 6.50 10.27
C THR A 208 -26.01 5.06 10.73
N GLN A 209 -25.65 4.18 9.80
CA GLN A 209 -25.16 2.84 10.09
C GLN A 209 -23.64 2.82 9.98
N ILE A 210 -23.01 2.06 10.86
CA ILE A 210 -21.59 1.76 10.84
C ILE A 210 -21.45 0.29 10.43
N CYS A 211 -20.54 -0.02 9.52
CA CYS A 211 -20.21 -1.40 9.21
C CYS A 211 -19.22 -1.95 10.23
N GLN A 212 -19.43 -3.20 10.63
CA GLN A 212 -18.46 -3.98 11.41
C GLN A 212 -18.55 -5.43 10.95
N MET A 213 -17.44 -6.02 10.52
CA MET A 213 -17.34 -7.42 10.10
C MET A 213 -18.36 -7.81 9.02
N GLY A 214 -18.48 -7.01 7.96
CA GLY A 214 -19.36 -7.19 6.81
C GLY A 214 -20.84 -6.95 7.12
N GLN A 215 -21.16 -6.48 8.34
CA GLN A 215 -22.52 -6.27 8.79
C GLN A 215 -22.79 -4.83 9.17
N TRP A 216 -23.87 -4.28 8.62
CA TRP A 216 -24.36 -2.97 9.01
C TRP A 216 -25.07 -3.04 10.36
N GLY A 217 -24.58 -2.26 11.31
CA GLY A 217 -25.19 -2.13 12.63
C GLY A 217 -26.57 -1.44 12.61
N SER A 218 -27.10 -1.11 13.78
CA SER A 218 -28.36 -0.39 13.89
C SER A 218 -28.29 1.01 13.29
N CYS A 219 -29.43 1.52 12.81
CA CYS A 219 -29.53 2.87 12.29
C CYS A 219 -29.54 3.88 13.45
N GLN A 220 -28.37 4.39 13.82
CA GLN A 220 -28.23 5.29 14.96
C GLN A 220 -28.74 6.69 14.61
N GLY A 221 -29.51 7.29 15.53
CA GLY A 221 -30.02 8.66 15.38
C GLY A 221 -31.26 8.82 14.49
N SER A 222 -31.74 7.73 13.87
CA SER A 222 -32.94 7.78 13.03
C SER A 222 -34.21 7.90 13.85
N VAL A 223 -35.17 8.66 13.32
CA VAL A 223 -36.58 8.65 13.74
C VAL A 223 -37.36 7.99 12.62
N GLY A 224 -37.91 6.81 12.89
CA GLY A 224 -38.66 6.02 11.92
C GLY A 224 -40.14 6.40 11.84
N PRO A 225 -40.87 5.86 10.85
CA PRO A 225 -42.31 6.00 10.72
C PRO A 225 -43.06 5.63 12.00
N SER A 226 -44.01 6.45 12.39
CA SER A 226 -44.97 6.20 13.45
C SER A 226 -46.40 6.31 12.91
N ALA A 227 -47.40 5.83 13.65
CA ALA A 227 -48.78 5.93 13.20
C ALA A 227 -49.18 7.41 13.03
N GLU A 228 -49.96 7.70 11.98
CA GLU A 228 -50.50 9.04 11.75
C GLU A 228 -51.33 9.50 12.95
N VAL A 229 -51.14 10.77 13.31
CA VAL A 229 -51.92 11.49 14.30
C VAL A 229 -52.48 12.72 13.61
N CYS A 230 -53.68 13.16 13.98
CA CYS A 230 -54.30 14.35 13.40
C CYS A 230 -53.64 15.62 13.97
N ASP A 231 -52.40 15.88 13.58
CA ASP A 231 -51.54 16.95 14.07
C ASP A 231 -51.00 17.85 12.94
N GLY A 232 -51.30 17.53 11.67
CA GLY A 232 -50.87 18.30 10.51
C GLY A 232 -49.47 17.94 10.03
N LYS A 233 -48.91 16.83 10.50
CA LYS A 233 -47.60 16.31 10.13
C LYS A 233 -47.75 14.96 9.42
N ASP A 234 -46.67 14.53 8.79
CA ASP A 234 -46.52 13.21 8.17
C ASP A 234 -45.71 12.35 9.15
N ASN A 235 -46.40 11.69 10.07
CA ASN A 235 -45.77 10.93 11.16
C ASN A 235 -45.23 9.57 10.68
N ASN A 236 -45.80 9.02 9.61
CA ASN A 236 -45.44 7.73 9.01
C ASN A 236 -44.52 7.87 7.79
N CYS A 237 -44.23 9.10 7.39
CA CYS A 237 -43.21 9.47 6.42
C CYS A 237 -43.48 8.92 5.02
N ASN A 238 -44.74 8.75 4.65
CA ASN A 238 -45.13 8.29 3.32
C ASN A 238 -45.29 9.45 2.33
N GLY A 239 -45.31 10.70 2.80
CA GLY A 239 -45.45 11.92 2.01
C GLY A 239 -46.87 12.47 1.94
N GLN A 240 -47.80 11.92 2.71
CA GLN A 240 -49.14 12.44 2.91
C GLN A 240 -49.27 12.91 4.36
N ILE A 241 -50.14 13.88 4.58
CA ILE A 241 -50.37 14.47 5.90
C ILE A 241 -51.74 14.02 6.38
N ASP A 242 -51.79 13.41 7.58
CA ASP A 242 -53.01 12.98 8.28
C ASP A 242 -53.95 12.07 7.46
N GLU A 243 -53.41 11.18 6.63
CA GLU A 243 -54.23 10.34 5.77
C GLU A 243 -54.94 9.21 6.52
N ASN A 244 -56.11 8.82 6.00
CA ASN A 244 -56.92 7.70 6.52
C ASN A 244 -57.34 7.82 8.01
N LEU A 245 -57.21 9.00 8.61
CA LEU A 245 -57.61 9.25 10.00
C LEU A 245 -59.11 9.55 10.11
N GLN A 246 -59.82 8.70 10.86
CA GLN A 246 -61.22 8.89 11.20
C GLN A 246 -61.47 8.69 12.70
N ARG A 247 -62.39 9.48 13.27
CA ARG A 247 -62.88 9.30 14.63
C ARG A 247 -64.38 9.46 14.74
N ALA A 248 -64.97 8.85 15.76
CA ALA A 248 -66.37 9.08 16.10
C ALA A 248 -66.58 10.49 16.67
N CYS A 249 -67.75 11.07 16.46
CA CYS A 249 -68.13 12.39 16.94
C CYS A 249 -69.61 12.45 17.29
N GLY A 250 -69.99 13.44 18.11
CA GLY A 250 -71.36 13.58 18.60
C GLY A 250 -71.72 12.58 19.70
N GLN A 251 -72.99 12.59 20.10
CA GLN A 251 -73.53 11.72 21.16
C GLN A 251 -74.57 10.75 20.57
N SER A 252 -74.89 9.71 21.34
CA SER A 252 -75.89 8.70 20.96
C SER A 252 -77.00 8.59 22.01
N ARG A 253 -77.28 9.69 22.71
CA ARG A 253 -78.31 9.77 23.74
C ARG A 253 -79.57 10.39 23.15
N GLY A 254 -80.74 9.92 23.57
CA GLY A 254 -82.01 10.37 23.00
C GLY A 254 -82.10 10.12 21.50
N GLU A 255 -82.53 11.15 20.76
CA GLU A 255 -82.63 11.14 19.29
C GLU A 255 -81.29 11.47 18.59
N CYS A 256 -80.23 11.78 19.34
CA CYS A 256 -78.92 12.00 18.76
C CYS A 256 -78.31 10.71 18.22
N ARG A 257 -77.53 10.87 17.15
CA ARG A 257 -76.76 9.80 16.54
C ARG A 257 -75.32 10.24 16.39
N ARG A 258 -74.38 9.34 16.69
CA ARG A 258 -72.95 9.56 16.43
C ARG A 258 -72.69 9.63 14.92
N GLY A 259 -71.77 10.51 14.55
CA GLY A 259 -71.22 10.61 13.20
C GLY A 259 -69.75 10.19 13.16
N LYS A 260 -69.11 10.46 12.02
CA LYS A 260 -67.67 10.34 11.84
C LYS A 260 -67.06 11.68 11.41
N GLN A 261 -65.87 11.99 11.92
CA GLN A 261 -65.00 13.05 11.41
C GLN A 261 -63.82 12.42 10.70
N SER A 262 -63.42 13.03 9.59
CA SER A 262 -62.11 12.78 8.98
C SER A 262 -61.14 13.88 9.41
N CYS A 263 -59.86 13.54 9.56
CA CYS A 263 -58.82 14.55 9.70
C CYS A 263 -58.42 15.10 8.32
N GLN A 264 -58.05 16.36 8.28
CA GLN A 264 -57.36 16.98 7.15
C GLN A 264 -56.45 18.10 7.69
N ALA A 265 -55.13 17.97 7.50
CA ALA A 265 -54.12 18.97 7.86
C ALA A 265 -54.24 19.47 9.32
N GLY A 266 -54.22 18.54 10.28
CA GLY A 266 -54.23 18.75 11.73
C GLY A 266 -55.58 19.14 12.28
N ARG A 267 -56.63 19.09 11.46
CA ARG A 267 -57.98 19.53 11.83
C ARG A 267 -59.00 18.45 11.57
N TRP A 268 -59.76 18.12 12.61
CA TRP A 268 -60.95 17.29 12.46
C TRP A 268 -62.07 18.09 11.80
N LEU A 269 -62.48 17.64 10.62
CA LEU A 269 -63.54 18.27 9.84
C LEU A 269 -64.91 18.12 10.51
N GLN A 270 -65.96 18.68 9.89
CA GLN A 270 -67.31 18.57 10.41
C GLN A 270 -67.76 17.11 10.61
N CYS A 271 -68.55 16.90 11.66
CA CYS A 271 -69.10 15.59 12.01
C CYS A 271 -70.18 15.17 11.01
N LYS A 272 -69.84 14.31 10.05
CA LYS A 272 -70.78 13.83 9.03
C LYS A 272 -71.60 12.67 9.58
N GLY A 273 -72.91 12.69 9.30
CA GLY A 273 -73.86 11.64 9.67
C GLY A 273 -74.41 11.73 11.10
N ALA A 274 -73.93 12.68 11.90
CA ALA A 274 -74.47 12.93 13.24
C ALA A 274 -75.80 13.68 13.20
N ILE A 275 -76.65 13.38 14.19
CA ILE A 275 -77.79 14.22 14.55
C ILE A 275 -77.36 14.97 15.79
N ALA A 276 -77.19 16.28 15.67
CA ALA A 276 -76.80 17.15 16.78
C ALA A 276 -77.98 17.38 17.75
N PRO A 277 -77.69 17.66 19.04
CA PRO A 277 -78.65 18.23 19.97
C PRO A 277 -79.42 19.37 19.33
N ARG A 278 -80.74 19.31 19.39
CA ARG A 278 -81.63 20.40 19.00
C ARG A 278 -82.45 20.81 20.21
N ALA A 279 -82.93 22.05 20.23
CA ALA A 279 -83.82 22.51 21.29
C ALA A 279 -85.01 21.56 21.46
N GLU A 280 -85.43 21.38 22.71
CA GLU A 280 -86.44 20.41 23.06
C GLU A 280 -87.76 20.68 22.36
N LYS A 281 -88.38 19.59 21.92
CA LYS A 281 -89.73 19.59 21.40
C LYS A 281 -90.55 18.70 22.29
N CYS A 282 -91.77 19.14 22.58
CA CYS A 282 -92.68 18.46 23.48
C CYS A 282 -93.39 17.31 22.76
N ASP A 283 -92.58 16.41 22.20
CA ASP A 283 -92.99 15.29 21.38
C ASP A 283 -92.70 13.94 22.05
N GLY A 284 -92.35 13.95 23.35
CA GLY A 284 -92.09 12.76 24.15
C GLY A 284 -90.73 12.14 23.84
N LYS A 285 -89.82 12.90 23.25
CA LYS A 285 -88.47 12.46 22.87
C LYS A 285 -87.42 13.41 23.45
N ASP A 286 -86.25 12.84 23.69
CA ASP A 286 -85.04 13.54 24.13
C ASP A 286 -84.34 14.11 22.88
N ASN A 287 -84.65 15.36 22.53
CA ASN A 287 -84.22 16.04 21.31
C ASN A 287 -82.89 16.78 21.48
N ASP A 288 -82.59 17.23 22.69
CA ASP A 288 -81.36 17.92 23.07
C ASP A 288 -80.27 16.95 23.57
N CYS A 289 -80.65 15.68 23.77
CA CYS A 289 -79.77 14.57 24.05
C CYS A 289 -79.06 14.69 25.41
N ASP A 290 -79.64 15.43 26.36
CA ASP A 290 -79.15 15.56 27.73
C ASP A 290 -79.50 14.31 28.58
N GLY A 291 -80.44 13.50 28.09
CA GLY A 291 -80.92 12.29 28.75
C GLY A 291 -82.22 12.37 29.50
N ARG A 292 -82.93 13.49 29.38
CA ARG A 292 -84.26 13.73 29.89
C ARG A 292 -85.21 13.95 28.71
N ILE A 293 -86.50 13.84 28.98
CA ILE A 293 -87.54 13.96 27.95
C ILE A 293 -88.39 15.17 28.34
N ASP A 294 -88.59 16.09 27.39
CA ASP A 294 -89.47 17.25 27.48
C ASP A 294 -89.25 18.15 28.73
N GLU A 295 -88.01 18.32 29.18
CA GLU A 295 -87.66 19.03 30.41
C GLU A 295 -87.55 20.56 30.28
N GLU A 296 -87.54 21.12 29.06
CA GLU A 296 -87.68 22.56 28.83
C GLU A 296 -89.13 23.03 29.05
N GLN A 297 -89.54 23.06 30.32
CA GLN A 297 -90.90 23.31 30.80
C GLN A 297 -91.57 24.62 30.33
N LYS A 298 -90.83 25.55 29.71
CA LYS A 298 -91.38 26.80 29.17
C LYS A 298 -92.01 26.61 27.79
N LEU A 299 -91.49 25.72 26.93
CA LEU A 299 -92.02 25.46 25.60
C LEU A 299 -93.22 24.49 25.60
N CYS A 300 -93.27 23.54 26.55
CA CYS A 300 -94.29 22.48 26.56
C CYS A 300 -95.64 22.85 27.15
N LYS A 301 -95.71 23.96 27.88
CA LYS A 301 -96.96 24.42 28.51
C LYS A 301 -97.92 25.13 27.55
N GLU A 302 -97.45 25.57 26.38
CA GLU A 302 -98.30 26.30 25.40
C GLU A 302 -99.02 25.39 24.40
N GLN A 303 -98.54 24.18 24.13
CA GLN A 303 -99.09 23.30 23.09
C GLN A 303 -100.37 22.54 23.51
N THR A 304 -100.67 22.45 24.81
CA THR A 304 -101.90 21.80 25.29
C THR A 304 -103.15 22.68 25.21
N ASN A 305 -103.05 23.93 24.71
CA ASN A 305 -104.16 24.89 24.70
C ASN A 305 -104.90 25.06 23.36
N LYS A 306 -104.61 24.29 22.30
CA LYS A 306 -105.47 24.25 21.10
C LYS A 306 -106.36 23.01 21.09
N LYS A 307 -107.50 23.10 21.80
CA LYS A 307 -108.62 22.15 21.65
C LYS A 307 -109.20 22.24 20.22
N PRO A 308 -109.47 21.11 19.54
CA PRO A 308 -110.25 21.10 18.31
C PRO A 308 -111.72 21.41 18.62
N ASN A 309 -112.27 22.43 17.96
CA ASN A 309 -113.69 22.79 18.05
C ASN A 309 -114.52 21.78 17.25
N ILE A 310 -114.98 20.71 17.92
CA ILE A 310 -115.94 19.75 17.37
C ILE A 310 -117.34 20.24 17.71
N THR A 311 -118.00 20.93 16.78
CA THR A 311 -119.45 21.20 16.85
C THR A 311 -120.21 19.90 16.57
N LYS A 312 -120.95 19.42 17.58
CA LYS A 312 -121.85 18.26 17.52
C LYS A 312 -123.11 18.56 16.67
N PRO A 313 -123.71 17.54 16.02
CA PRO A 313 -124.94 17.68 15.25
C PRO A 313 -126.19 17.63 16.15
N ALA A 314 -127.23 18.39 15.80
CA ALA A 314 -128.55 18.29 16.42
C ALA A 314 -129.56 17.69 15.43
N LYS A 315 -130.15 16.56 15.83
CA LYS A 315 -131.38 15.93 15.31
C LYS A 315 -132.56 16.90 15.57
N ARG A 316 -133.57 17.05 14.71
CA ARG A 316 -134.60 16.10 14.27
C ARG A 316 -135.37 16.72 13.11
#